data_AF-Q7SYN8-F1
#
_entry.id   AF-Q7SYN8-F1
#
_cell.length_a   1.000
_cell.length_b   1.000
_cell.length_c   1.000
_cell.angle_alpha   90.00
_cell.angle_beta   90.00
_cell.angle_gamma   90.00
#
_symmetry.space_group_name_H-M   'P 1'
#
loop_
_entity.id
_entity.type
_entity.pdbx_description
1 polymer ?
#
loop_
_entity_poly.entity_id
_entity_poly.type
_entity_poly.pdbx_seq_one_letter_code
_entity_poly.pdbx_strand_id
1 'polypeptide(L)'
;VVNEYNLELEEQYTFIKDNIDTKIPSNIRILRQVLENLRSKIQKLETAIATQVENCRSPCVTTCPIPVVSGKECEEIYRKGGETSEMYLIQPDSFFRPFKVYCDMATHDGGWTVIQNRQDGSVGFGRTWDSYKSGFGNIAANGGKGICDMPGEFWLGNEKISQLTNLGATEALFEMEDWDGAKVTAQYTGFTVQNEANKYQLSVSGYKGTAGNALMDGASQLKGENRTMTIHNGMFFSTFDRDNDGWQHSDPNKQCSKEDGGGWWYNRCHAANPNGRYYWGGYYTWDMAKHGTDDGVVWMNWKDSWYSMKKMSIKIRPYFN
;
A
#
# COMPACT_ATOMS: atom_id res chain seq x y z
N VAL A 1 -6.17 -0.05 -73.65
CA VAL A 1 -4.83 -0.65 -73.46
C VAL A 1 -3.74 0.40 -73.16
N VAL A 2 -3.09 1.08 -74.13
CA VAL A 2 -1.96 2.01 -73.82
C VAL A 2 -2.35 3.17 -72.90
N ASN A 3 -3.53 3.78 -73.09
CA ASN A 3 -4.00 4.88 -72.23
C ASN A 3 -4.39 4.41 -70.81
N GLU A 4 -4.88 3.17 -70.67
CA GLU A 4 -5.18 2.60 -69.33
C GLU A 4 -3.88 2.28 -68.58
N TYR A 5 -2.88 1.72 -69.27
CA TYR A 5 -1.54 1.48 -68.69
C TYR A 5 -0.85 2.79 -68.27
N ASN A 6 -1.01 3.88 -69.03
CA ASN A 6 -0.44 5.17 -68.67
C ASN A 6 -1.13 5.80 -67.45
N LEU A 7 -2.46 5.68 -67.35
CA LEU A 7 -3.22 6.15 -66.17
C LEU A 7 -2.82 5.36 -64.91
N GLU A 8 -2.71 4.03 -65.01
CA GLU A 8 -2.29 3.18 -63.89
C GLU A 8 -0.85 3.49 -63.43
N LEU A 9 0.05 3.79 -64.38
CA LEU A 9 1.42 4.20 -64.08
C LEU A 9 1.49 5.58 -63.41
N GLU A 10 0.66 6.55 -63.83
CA GLU A 10 0.58 7.87 -63.21
C GLU A 10 0.00 7.82 -61.79
N GLU A 11 -0.99 6.96 -61.53
CA GLU A 11 -1.50 6.72 -60.17
C GLU A 11 -0.43 6.13 -59.26
N GLN A 12 0.32 5.12 -59.74
CA GLN A 12 1.45 4.54 -58.99
C GLN A 12 2.55 5.58 -58.72
N TYR A 13 2.90 6.40 -59.72
CA TYR A 13 3.87 7.46 -59.55
C TYR A 13 3.40 8.49 -58.53
N THR A 14 2.14 8.92 -58.58
CA THR A 14 1.56 9.90 -57.67
C THR A 14 1.51 9.37 -56.23
N PHE A 15 1.18 8.08 -56.06
CA PHE A 15 1.24 7.42 -54.76
C PHE A 15 2.66 7.38 -54.19
N ILE A 16 3.67 7.02 -55.01
CA ILE A 16 5.08 7.01 -54.57
C ILE A 16 5.53 8.43 -54.23
N LYS A 17 5.20 9.41 -55.06
CA LYS A 17 5.54 10.82 -54.86
C LYS A 17 4.94 11.36 -53.57
N ASP A 18 3.65 11.14 -53.31
CA ASP A 18 3.00 11.52 -52.05
C ASP A 18 3.68 10.85 -50.84
N ASN A 19 4.00 9.55 -50.94
CA ASN A 19 4.69 8.88 -49.84
C ASN A 19 6.08 9.47 -49.55
N ILE A 20 6.87 9.76 -50.58
CA ILE A 20 8.24 10.28 -50.43
C ILE A 20 8.24 11.75 -50.01
N ASP A 21 7.36 12.57 -50.58
CA ASP A 21 7.37 14.02 -50.37
C ASP A 21 6.59 14.43 -49.11
N THR A 22 5.56 13.66 -48.72
CA THR A 22 4.65 14.06 -47.63
C THR A 22 4.65 13.07 -46.46
N LYS A 23 4.30 11.80 -46.69
CA LYS A 23 4.03 10.85 -45.59
C LYS A 23 5.30 10.43 -44.85
N ILE A 24 6.35 10.03 -45.57
CA ILE A 24 7.61 9.58 -44.96
C ILE A 24 8.28 10.73 -44.18
N PRO A 25 8.47 11.94 -44.74
CA PRO A 25 9.06 13.04 -44.00
C PRO A 25 8.23 13.45 -42.77
N SER A 26 6.90 13.47 -42.89
CA SER A 26 6.00 13.77 -41.75
C SER A 26 6.13 12.74 -40.63
N ASN A 27 6.12 11.45 -40.98
CA ASN A 27 6.27 10.35 -40.02
C ASN A 27 7.66 10.39 -39.34
N ILE A 28 8.73 10.60 -40.12
CA ILE A 28 10.10 10.74 -39.58
C ILE A 28 10.17 11.92 -38.61
N ARG A 29 9.53 13.05 -38.92
CA ARG A 29 9.50 14.23 -38.03
C ARG A 29 8.83 13.89 -36.69
N ILE A 30 7.68 13.22 -36.72
CA ILE A 30 6.95 12.80 -35.50
C ILE A 30 7.80 11.83 -34.69
N LEU A 31 8.32 10.77 -35.32
CA LEU A 31 9.14 9.75 -34.64
C LEU A 31 10.40 10.36 -34.03
N ARG A 32 11.06 11.28 -34.73
CA ARG A 32 12.25 11.98 -34.20
C ARG A 32 11.89 12.83 -32.99
N GLN A 33 10.76 13.54 -33.01
CA GLN A 33 10.30 14.33 -31.87
C GLN A 33 10.00 13.44 -30.65
N VAL A 34 9.37 12.28 -30.86
CA VAL A 34 9.13 11.30 -29.79
C VAL A 34 10.45 10.80 -29.21
N LEU A 35 11.41 10.43 -30.07
CA LEU A 35 12.71 9.92 -29.65
C LEU A 35 13.48 10.95 -28.80
N GLU A 36 13.52 12.22 -29.22
CA GLU A 36 14.21 13.27 -28.46
C GLU A 36 13.50 13.59 -27.13
N ASN A 37 12.17 13.54 -27.10
CA ASN A 37 11.41 13.70 -25.85
C ASN A 37 11.73 12.56 -24.87
N LEU A 38 11.72 11.30 -25.34
CA LEU A 38 12.09 10.14 -24.52
C LEU A 38 13.52 10.25 -24.01
N ARG A 39 14.48 10.65 -24.86
CA ARG A 39 15.87 10.87 -24.46
C ARG A 39 15.99 11.91 -23.35
N SER A 40 15.30 13.05 -23.47
CA SER A 40 15.29 14.09 -22.43
C SER A 40 14.69 13.59 -21.11
N LYS A 41 13.61 12.80 -21.17
CA LYS A 41 12.99 12.20 -19.98
C LYS A 41 13.93 11.20 -19.30
N ILE A 42 14.60 10.33 -20.07
CA ILE A 42 15.58 9.37 -19.55
C ILE A 42 16.71 10.12 -18.83
N GLN A 43 17.27 11.17 -19.44
CA GLN A 43 18.33 11.97 -18.82
C GLN A 43 17.88 12.62 -17.51
N LYS A 44 16.63 13.12 -17.43
CA LYS A 44 16.05 13.65 -16.19
C LYS A 44 15.95 12.58 -15.10
N LEU A 45 15.52 11.37 -15.46
CA LEU A 45 15.45 10.23 -14.52
C LEU A 45 16.84 9.82 -14.03
N GLU A 46 17.81 9.68 -14.92
CA GLU A 46 19.20 9.37 -14.57
C GLU A 46 19.78 10.40 -13.59
N THR A 47 19.53 11.69 -13.85
CA THR A 47 19.99 12.78 -12.97
C THR A 47 19.32 12.69 -11.60
N ALA A 48 18.00 12.48 -11.55
CA ALA A 48 17.27 12.36 -10.28
C ALA A 48 17.74 11.15 -9.45
N ILE A 49 17.99 10.00 -10.11
CA ILE A 49 18.54 8.81 -9.45
C ILE A 49 19.93 9.10 -8.91
N ALA A 50 20.82 9.72 -9.69
CA ALA A 50 22.18 10.06 -9.26
C ALA A 50 22.17 10.99 -8.05
N THR A 51 21.32 12.02 -8.05
CA THR A 51 21.14 12.92 -6.90
C THR A 51 20.64 12.16 -5.67
N GLN A 52 19.67 11.26 -5.83
CA GLN A 52 19.16 10.47 -4.70
C GLN A 52 20.21 9.52 -4.13
N VAL A 53 21.03 8.89 -4.98
CA VAL A 53 22.14 8.02 -4.55
C VAL A 53 23.15 8.80 -3.71
N GLU A 54 23.45 10.05 -4.09
CA GLU A 54 24.34 10.92 -3.30
C GLU A 54 23.72 11.26 -1.94
N ASN A 55 22.44 11.66 -1.92
CA ASN A 55 21.72 11.97 -0.68
C ASN A 55 21.65 10.78 0.28
N CYS A 56 21.58 9.55 -0.26
CA CYS A 56 21.52 8.31 0.53
C CYS A 56 22.86 7.87 1.13
N ARG A 57 23.97 8.58 0.86
CA ARG A 57 25.26 8.28 1.52
C ARG A 57 25.22 8.47 3.04
N SER A 58 24.38 9.40 3.50
CA SER A 58 24.13 9.63 4.92
C SER A 58 22.74 9.13 5.28
N PRO A 59 22.58 8.23 6.25
CA PRO A 59 21.26 7.75 6.65
C PRO A 59 20.49 8.87 7.37
N CYS A 60 19.16 8.82 7.27
CA CYS A 60 18.32 9.64 8.14
C CYS A 60 18.47 9.17 9.59
N VAL A 61 18.48 10.13 10.53
CA VAL A 61 18.59 9.87 11.96
C VAL A 61 17.43 10.54 12.66
N THR A 62 16.82 9.84 13.60
CA THR A 62 15.78 10.40 14.46
C THR A 62 16.13 10.10 15.91
N THR A 63 16.27 11.16 16.70
CA THR A 63 16.46 11.06 18.15
C THR A 63 15.10 11.21 18.81
N CYS A 64 14.57 10.09 19.31
CA CYS A 64 13.32 10.03 20.06
C CYS A 64 13.61 9.71 21.52
N PRO A 65 13.48 10.68 22.45
CA PRO A 65 13.37 10.37 23.86
C PRO A 65 12.22 9.38 24.08
N ILE A 66 12.43 8.38 24.94
CA ILE A 66 11.39 7.40 25.26
C ILE A 66 10.59 7.95 26.45
N PRO A 67 9.27 8.12 26.34
CA PRO A 67 8.43 8.48 27.48
C PRO A 67 8.56 7.48 28.63
N VAL A 68 8.49 7.96 29.87
CA VAL A 68 8.61 7.12 31.08
C VAL A 68 7.42 6.16 31.23
N VAL A 69 6.23 6.60 30.83
CA VAL A 69 5.01 5.80 30.89
C VAL A 69 5.05 4.66 29.86
N SER A 70 4.69 3.45 30.31
CA SER A 70 4.69 2.24 29.51
C SER A 70 3.60 1.28 30.00
N GLY A 71 3.24 0.31 29.16
CA GLY A 71 2.18 -0.67 29.42
C GLY A 71 2.25 -1.82 28.43
N LYS A 72 1.27 -2.72 28.50
CA LYS A 72 1.15 -3.84 27.54
C LYS A 72 0.89 -3.34 26.13
N GLU A 73 0.07 -2.31 26.00
CA GLU A 73 -0.30 -1.68 24.74
C GLU A 73 -0.76 -0.23 25.01
N CYS A 74 -1.15 0.52 23.97
CA CYS A 74 -1.42 1.95 24.06
C CYS A 74 -2.62 2.33 24.93
N GLU A 75 -3.67 1.51 25.04
CA GLU A 75 -4.81 1.72 25.94
C GLU A 75 -4.38 1.65 27.42
N GLU A 76 -3.52 0.70 27.79
CA GLU A 76 -2.94 0.68 29.15
C GLU A 76 -2.07 1.91 29.41
N ILE A 77 -1.31 2.39 28.42
CA ILE A 77 -0.54 3.63 28.53
C ILE A 77 -1.49 4.83 28.74
N TYR A 78 -2.57 4.89 27.96
CA TYR A 78 -3.58 5.94 28.06
C TYR A 78 -4.20 5.98 29.47
N ARG A 79 -4.58 4.82 30.01
CA ARG A 79 -5.08 4.68 31.40
C ARG A 79 -4.07 5.06 32.48
N LYS A 80 -2.76 4.98 32.17
CA LYS A 80 -1.67 5.44 33.05
C LYS A 80 -1.37 6.94 32.91
N GLY A 81 -2.14 7.68 32.13
CA GLY A 81 -2.00 9.12 31.93
C GLY A 81 -1.16 9.53 30.72
N GLY A 82 -0.88 8.62 29.78
CA GLY A 82 -0.27 8.96 28.50
C GLY A 82 -1.29 9.57 27.54
N GLU A 83 -1.43 10.89 27.55
CA GLU A 83 -2.48 11.60 26.80
C GLU A 83 -2.03 12.11 25.41
N THR A 84 -0.72 12.13 25.14
CA THR A 84 -0.15 12.68 23.89
C THR A 84 0.04 11.60 22.84
N SER A 85 -0.38 11.87 21.59
CA SER A 85 -0.08 10.97 20.48
C SER A 85 1.39 11.10 20.08
N GLU A 86 2.19 10.08 20.38
CA GLU A 86 3.62 10.03 20.10
C GLU A 86 4.15 8.58 20.10
N MET A 87 5.46 8.43 19.95
CA MET A 87 6.13 7.15 20.10
C MET A 87 6.22 6.73 21.57
N TYR A 88 5.74 5.52 21.88
CA TYR A 88 5.87 4.89 23.19
C TYR A 88 6.59 3.55 23.10
N LEU A 89 7.03 3.06 24.26
CA LEU A 89 7.54 1.71 24.43
C LEU A 89 6.48 0.84 25.11
N ILE A 90 6.10 -0.27 24.51
CA ILE A 90 5.15 -1.23 25.07
C ILE A 90 5.79 -2.60 25.29
N GLN A 91 5.24 -3.37 26.23
CA GLN A 91 5.63 -4.75 26.50
C GLN A 91 4.39 -5.63 26.71
N PRO A 92 3.77 -6.14 25.63
CA PRO A 92 2.58 -6.99 25.68
C PRO A 92 2.74 -8.23 26.58
N ASP A 93 3.92 -8.85 26.49
CA ASP A 93 4.28 -10.09 27.17
C ASP A 93 5.65 -9.91 27.81
N SER A 94 5.76 -10.27 29.09
CA SER A 94 6.98 -10.14 29.88
C SER A 94 8.11 -11.04 29.42
N PHE A 95 7.83 -12.11 28.67
CA PHE A 95 8.84 -13.00 28.09
C PHE A 95 9.55 -12.38 26.88
N PHE A 96 8.95 -11.37 26.24
CA PHE A 96 9.52 -10.70 25.07
C PHE A 96 10.06 -9.32 25.42
N ARG A 97 11.03 -8.86 24.63
CA ARG A 97 11.60 -7.52 24.82
C ARG A 97 10.56 -6.46 24.46
N PRO A 98 10.50 -5.34 25.21
CA PRO A 98 9.68 -4.20 24.84
C PRO A 98 10.03 -3.68 23.45
N PHE A 99 9.05 -3.13 22.74
CA PHE A 99 9.24 -2.56 21.41
C PHE A 99 8.51 -1.23 21.26
N LYS A 100 9.00 -0.43 20.31
CA LYS A 100 8.47 0.91 20.03
C LYS A 100 7.22 0.81 19.16
N VAL A 101 6.21 1.60 19.50
CA VAL A 101 4.97 1.77 18.74
C VAL A 101 4.60 3.25 18.69
N TYR A 102 3.78 3.63 17.71
CA TYR A 102 3.11 4.92 17.75
C TYR A 102 1.73 4.72 18.38
N CYS A 103 1.42 5.52 19.40
CA CYS A 103 0.10 5.51 20.02
C CYS A 103 -0.69 6.73 19.55
N ASP A 104 -1.91 6.50 19.09
CA ASP A 104 -2.87 7.58 18.88
C ASP A 104 -3.79 7.68 20.10
N MET A 105 -3.57 8.74 20.87
CA MET A 105 -4.25 9.04 22.12
C MET A 105 -5.40 10.06 21.95
N ALA A 106 -5.68 10.49 20.72
CA ALA A 106 -6.66 11.54 20.45
C ALA A 106 -7.89 11.04 19.68
N THR A 107 -7.69 10.14 18.72
CA THR A 107 -8.78 9.63 17.87
C THR A 107 -9.69 8.69 18.65
N HIS A 108 -11.02 8.89 18.59
CA HIS A 108 -12.02 8.00 19.18
C HIS A 108 -11.69 7.56 20.63
N ASP A 109 -11.49 8.55 21.51
CA ASP A 109 -11.14 8.37 22.94
C ASP A 109 -9.73 7.82 23.23
N GLY A 110 -8.87 7.74 22.21
CA GLY A 110 -7.47 7.37 22.37
C GLY A 110 -7.23 5.88 22.63
N GLY A 111 -6.02 5.55 23.11
CA GLY A 111 -5.62 4.17 23.39
C GLY A 111 -5.30 3.31 22.16
N TRP A 112 -5.18 3.92 20.98
CA TRP A 112 -4.97 3.17 19.74
C TRP A 112 -3.49 2.86 19.51
N THR A 113 -3.18 1.58 19.34
CA THR A 113 -1.86 1.11 18.90
C THR A 113 -1.81 1.07 17.37
N VAL A 114 -1.02 1.94 16.75
CA VAL A 114 -0.88 1.96 15.28
C VAL A 114 0.00 0.78 14.84
N ILE A 115 -0.52 -0.07 13.96
CA ILE A 115 0.17 -1.27 13.46
C ILE A 115 0.65 -1.14 12.01
N GLN A 116 0.06 -0.21 11.26
CA GLN A 116 0.40 0.10 9.88
C GLN A 116 0.09 1.58 9.61
N ASN A 117 0.97 2.29 8.90
CA ASN A 117 0.71 3.66 8.47
C ASN A 117 1.36 4.00 7.11
N ARG A 118 0.60 4.67 6.23
CA ARG A 118 1.00 5.27 4.94
C ARG A 118 0.60 6.74 4.92
N GLN A 119 1.48 7.60 4.42
CA GLN A 119 1.22 9.05 4.33
C GLN A 119 2.06 9.81 3.29
N ASP A 120 3.19 9.25 2.83
CA ASP A 120 4.16 10.00 2.02
C ASP A 120 5.01 9.15 1.05
N GLY A 121 4.91 7.82 1.10
CA GLY A 121 5.70 6.92 0.25
C GLY A 121 7.19 6.86 0.63
N SER A 122 7.55 7.27 1.86
CA SER A 122 8.93 7.25 2.35
C SER A 122 9.49 5.84 2.59
N VAL A 123 8.64 4.82 2.71
CA VAL A 123 9.05 3.44 2.94
C VAL A 123 8.49 2.52 1.84
N GLY A 124 9.36 1.68 1.26
CA GLY A 124 8.93 0.62 0.35
C GLY A 124 8.26 -0.53 1.10
N PHE A 125 7.03 -0.89 0.71
CA PHE A 125 6.24 -1.98 1.29
C PHE A 125 6.35 -3.31 0.51
N GLY A 126 6.93 -3.33 -0.70
CA GLY A 126 7.25 -4.56 -1.42
C GLY A 126 8.42 -5.30 -0.77
N ARG A 127 8.17 -6.02 0.33
CA ARG A 127 9.19 -6.68 1.17
C ARG A 127 8.92 -8.18 1.36
N THR A 128 9.97 -8.89 1.74
CA THR A 128 9.97 -10.34 1.97
C THR A 128 9.11 -10.73 3.17
N TRP A 129 8.83 -12.03 3.28
CA TRP A 129 8.13 -12.61 4.42
C TRP A 129 8.78 -12.22 5.76
N ASP A 130 10.09 -12.41 5.87
CA ASP A 130 10.83 -12.15 7.12
C ASP A 130 10.79 -10.67 7.52
N SER A 131 10.72 -9.77 6.54
CA SER A 131 10.55 -8.34 6.78
C SER A 131 9.17 -8.05 7.34
N TYR A 132 8.11 -8.62 6.76
CA TYR A 132 6.73 -8.45 7.25
C TYR A 132 6.52 -9.14 8.61
N LYS A 133 7.19 -10.26 8.87
CA LYS A 133 7.19 -10.94 10.16
C LYS A 133 7.79 -10.07 11.26
N SER A 134 8.98 -9.51 11.01
CA SER A 134 9.75 -8.74 12.01
C SER A 134 9.28 -7.28 12.15
N GLY A 135 8.68 -6.73 11.09
CA GLY A 135 8.30 -5.32 10.95
C GLY A 135 9.40 -4.47 10.30
N PHE A 136 9.00 -3.35 9.73
CA PHE A 136 9.89 -2.45 8.99
C PHE A 136 9.33 -1.02 8.96
N GLY A 137 10.17 -0.08 8.53
CA GLY A 137 9.82 1.34 8.42
C GLY A 137 10.13 2.14 9.67
N ASN A 138 9.63 3.37 9.70
CA ASN A 138 9.92 4.34 10.74
C ASN A 138 8.67 4.54 11.59
N ILE A 139 8.72 4.12 12.87
CA ILE A 139 7.56 4.23 13.77
C ILE A 139 7.12 5.69 13.93
N ALA A 140 8.09 6.60 14.11
CA ALA A 140 7.83 8.00 14.34
C ALA A 140 9.02 8.86 13.89
N ALA A 141 8.74 10.14 13.66
CA ALA A 141 9.72 11.19 13.35
C ALA A 141 9.53 12.37 14.30
N ASN A 142 10.57 13.18 14.46
CA ASN A 142 10.54 14.37 15.30
C ASN A 142 9.90 15.55 14.53
N GLY A 143 8.75 16.04 15.00
CA GLY A 143 8.04 17.19 14.41
C GLY A 143 8.62 18.57 14.75
N GLY A 144 9.82 18.63 15.33
CA GLY A 144 10.47 19.87 15.76
C GLY A 144 10.27 20.21 17.23
N LYS A 145 9.61 19.34 18.01
CA LYS A 145 9.33 19.55 19.44
C LYS A 145 10.31 18.84 20.38
N GLY A 146 11.34 18.18 19.84
CA GLY A 146 12.27 17.38 20.64
C GLY A 146 11.73 16.01 21.07
N ILE A 147 10.49 15.68 20.70
CA ILE A 147 9.84 14.38 20.86
C ILE A 147 9.44 13.84 19.48
N CYS A 148 9.10 12.55 19.41
CA CYS A 148 8.66 11.91 18.17
C CYS A 148 7.14 11.80 18.13
N ASP A 149 6.51 12.94 17.87
CA ASP A 149 5.05 13.15 17.85
C ASP A 149 4.42 12.94 16.46
N MET A 150 5.21 12.77 15.40
CA MET A 150 4.69 12.47 14.06
C MET A 150 4.86 11.00 13.73
N PRO A 151 3.81 10.29 13.28
CA PRO A 151 3.96 8.92 12.81
C PRO A 151 4.76 8.90 11.50
N GLY A 152 5.58 7.87 11.31
CA GLY A 152 6.21 7.60 10.02
C GLY A 152 5.45 6.52 9.24
N GLU A 153 5.97 6.11 8.09
CA GLU A 153 5.47 4.92 7.39
C GLU A 153 6.10 3.65 7.93
N PHE A 154 5.29 2.68 8.35
CA PHE A 154 5.78 1.43 8.89
C PHE A 154 4.75 0.31 8.83
N TRP A 155 5.26 -0.91 8.99
CA TRP A 155 4.51 -2.11 9.35
C TRP A 155 5.10 -2.67 10.65
N LEU A 156 4.28 -2.84 11.68
CA LEU A 156 4.76 -3.17 13.03
C LEU A 156 5.48 -4.53 13.09
N GLY A 157 5.01 -5.49 12.28
CA GLY A 157 5.50 -6.85 12.22
C GLY A 157 4.41 -7.86 12.58
N ASN A 158 4.21 -8.88 11.75
CA ASN A 158 3.13 -9.85 11.91
C ASN A 158 3.22 -10.60 13.25
N GLU A 159 4.43 -10.89 13.74
CA GLU A 159 4.62 -11.56 15.02
C GLU A 159 4.10 -10.71 16.19
N LYS A 160 4.41 -9.41 16.15
CA LYS A 160 3.96 -8.44 17.17
C LYS A 160 2.45 -8.20 17.10
N ILE A 161 1.90 -8.10 15.88
CA ILE A 161 0.46 -7.93 15.67
C ILE A 161 -0.29 -9.16 16.18
N SER A 162 0.17 -10.36 15.84
CA SER A 162 -0.43 -11.60 16.32
C SER A 162 -0.42 -11.66 17.85
N GLN A 163 0.71 -11.36 18.48
CA GLN A 163 0.83 -11.30 19.94
C GLN A 163 -0.16 -10.29 20.55
N LEU A 164 -0.24 -9.08 20.01
CA LEU A 164 -1.16 -8.04 20.49
C LEU A 164 -2.62 -8.48 20.41
N THR A 165 -3.03 -9.06 19.28
CA THR A 165 -4.42 -9.52 19.09
C THR A 165 -4.77 -10.78 19.90
N ASN A 166 -3.77 -11.51 20.39
CA ASN A 166 -3.96 -12.69 21.25
C ASN A 166 -4.03 -12.34 22.74
N LEU A 167 -3.81 -11.08 23.15
CA LEU A 167 -3.98 -10.65 24.54
C LEU A 167 -5.44 -10.71 25.01
N GLY A 168 -6.39 -10.59 24.08
CA GLY A 168 -7.82 -10.57 24.36
C GLY A 168 -8.63 -10.07 23.16
N ALA A 169 -9.92 -9.82 23.39
CA ALA A 169 -10.77 -9.21 22.38
C ALA A 169 -10.16 -7.89 21.92
N THR A 170 -9.99 -7.74 20.61
CA THR A 170 -9.29 -6.62 19.99
C THR A 170 -10.15 -6.06 18.87
N GLU A 171 -10.36 -4.75 18.87
CA GLU A 171 -10.96 -4.03 17.76
C GLU A 171 -9.89 -3.40 16.88
N ALA A 172 -10.19 -3.21 15.60
CA ALA A 172 -9.34 -2.54 14.65
C ALA A 172 -10.06 -1.38 13.97
N LEU A 173 -9.35 -0.27 13.78
CA LEU A 173 -9.79 0.91 13.06
C LEU A 173 -8.87 1.17 11.88
N PHE A 174 -9.47 1.17 10.68
CA PHE A 174 -8.84 1.59 9.45
C PHE A 174 -9.29 3.02 9.15
N GLU A 175 -8.34 3.92 8.94
CA GLU A 175 -8.62 5.29 8.49
C GLU A 175 -7.89 5.56 7.20
N MET A 176 -8.58 6.21 6.26
CA MET A 176 -8.00 6.57 4.97
C MET A 176 -8.41 7.98 4.56
N GLU A 177 -7.49 8.67 3.88
CA GLU A 177 -7.64 10.03 3.36
C GLU A 177 -7.32 10.02 1.86
N ASP A 178 -8.18 10.64 1.06
CA ASP A 178 -7.91 10.86 -0.37
C ASP A 178 -7.04 12.12 -0.58
N TRP A 179 -6.69 12.40 -1.82
CA TRP A 179 -5.83 13.54 -2.15
C TRP A 179 -6.55 14.89 -2.06
N ASP A 180 -7.88 14.89 -2.00
CA ASP A 180 -8.74 16.07 -1.85
C ASP A 180 -9.09 16.35 -0.37
N GLY A 181 -8.65 15.47 0.55
CA GLY A 181 -8.82 15.62 2.00
C GLY A 181 -10.08 14.97 2.57
N ALA A 182 -10.88 14.26 1.77
CA ALA A 182 -12.00 13.47 2.27
C ALA A 182 -11.47 12.25 3.04
N LYS A 183 -12.17 11.89 4.12
CA LYS A 183 -11.78 10.80 5.02
C LYS A 183 -12.92 9.82 5.22
N VAL A 184 -12.59 8.54 5.24
CA VAL A 184 -13.53 7.46 5.60
C VAL A 184 -12.87 6.48 6.55
N THR A 185 -13.69 5.72 7.27
CA THR A 185 -13.22 4.74 8.23
C THR A 185 -13.88 3.37 8.03
N ALA A 186 -13.17 2.32 8.42
CA ALA A 186 -13.70 0.97 8.57
C ALA A 186 -13.24 0.41 9.91
N GLN A 187 -14.17 0.22 10.83
CA GLN A 187 -13.92 -0.34 12.15
C GLN A 187 -14.47 -1.77 12.21
N TYR A 188 -13.74 -2.66 12.88
CA TYR A 188 -14.12 -4.05 13.11
C TYR A 188 -13.97 -4.33 14.60
N THR A 189 -15.07 -4.68 15.29
CA THR A 189 -15.04 -4.94 16.74
C THR A 189 -14.34 -6.25 17.10
N GLY A 190 -14.20 -7.17 16.14
CA GLY A 190 -13.30 -8.32 16.25
C GLY A 190 -12.22 -8.26 15.20
N PHE A 191 -10.96 -8.33 15.63
CA PHE A 191 -9.78 -8.39 14.78
C PHE A 191 -8.74 -9.30 15.42
N THR A 192 -8.36 -10.37 14.72
CA THR A 192 -7.36 -11.34 15.19
C THR A 192 -6.43 -11.74 14.07
N VAL A 193 -5.16 -11.92 14.42
CA VAL A 193 -4.11 -12.41 13.51
C VAL A 193 -3.45 -13.62 14.16
N GLN A 194 -3.54 -14.77 13.50
CA GLN A 194 -2.95 -16.01 14.01
C GLN A 194 -1.41 -15.97 13.98
N ASN A 195 -0.76 -16.97 14.56
CA ASN A 195 0.71 -17.06 14.56
C ASN A 195 1.28 -17.47 13.18
N GLU A 196 2.61 -17.53 13.06
CA GLU A 196 3.27 -17.91 11.81
C GLU A 196 2.93 -19.33 11.33
N ALA A 197 2.76 -20.28 12.25
CA ALA A 197 2.41 -21.66 11.89
C ALA A 197 1.07 -21.74 11.15
N ASN A 198 0.15 -20.81 11.48
CA ASN A 198 -1.11 -20.59 10.80
C ASN A 198 -1.04 -19.43 9.79
N LYS A 199 0.18 -19.13 9.30
CA LYS A 199 0.46 -18.17 8.22
C LYS A 199 -0.14 -16.78 8.46
N TYR A 200 -0.21 -16.35 9.72
CA TYR A 200 -0.80 -15.08 10.13
C TYR A 200 -2.23 -14.87 9.62
N GLN A 201 -3.06 -15.92 9.63
CA GLN A 201 -4.44 -15.87 9.17
C GLN A 201 -5.23 -14.73 9.83
N LEU A 202 -5.93 -13.94 9.01
CA LEU A 202 -6.80 -12.85 9.46
C LEU A 202 -8.19 -13.38 9.81
N SER A 203 -8.76 -12.88 10.90
CA SER A 203 -10.20 -12.98 11.16
C SER A 203 -10.73 -11.65 11.67
N VAL A 204 -11.82 -11.18 11.04
CA VAL A 204 -12.50 -9.92 11.36
C VAL A 204 -14.01 -10.10 11.48
N SER A 205 -14.64 -9.29 12.32
CA SER A 205 -16.08 -9.29 12.55
C SER A 205 -16.60 -7.94 13.03
N GLY A 206 -17.93 -7.75 13.00
CA GLY A 206 -18.57 -6.58 13.59
C GLY A 206 -18.21 -5.27 12.89
N TYR A 207 -18.23 -5.28 11.55
CA TYR A 207 -17.93 -4.10 10.74
C TYR A 207 -18.87 -2.93 11.05
N LYS A 208 -18.29 -1.73 11.15
CA LYS A 208 -18.99 -0.44 11.16
C LYS A 208 -18.10 0.60 10.48
N GLY A 209 -18.66 1.45 9.64
CA GLY A 209 -17.89 2.52 9.01
C GLY A 209 -18.48 3.03 7.72
N THR A 210 -17.78 3.99 7.12
CA THR A 210 -18.17 4.69 5.89
C THR A 210 -17.32 4.29 4.68
N ALA A 211 -16.23 3.55 4.87
CA ALA A 211 -15.34 3.13 3.77
C ALA A 211 -15.88 1.92 2.98
N GLY A 212 -16.91 1.24 3.49
CA GLY A 212 -17.43 -0.01 2.95
C GLY A 212 -16.65 -1.24 3.44
N ASN A 213 -17.35 -2.35 3.63
CA ASN A 213 -16.84 -3.57 4.27
C ASN A 213 -15.97 -4.44 3.33
N ALA A 214 -14.82 -3.92 2.92
CA ALA A 214 -13.94 -4.62 1.97
C ALA A 214 -13.39 -5.93 2.54
N LEU A 215 -13.17 -6.03 3.85
CA LEU A 215 -12.54 -7.21 4.43
C LEU A 215 -13.48 -8.42 4.50
N MET A 216 -14.76 -8.23 4.83
CA MET A 216 -15.70 -9.35 4.97
C MET A 216 -16.59 -9.56 3.73
N ASP A 217 -16.95 -8.48 3.04
CA ASP A 217 -17.94 -8.55 1.95
C ASP A 217 -17.31 -8.44 0.56
N GLY A 218 -16.00 -8.18 0.47
CA GLY A 218 -15.27 -8.02 -0.79
C GLY A 218 -15.59 -6.72 -1.53
N ALA A 219 -15.21 -6.67 -2.80
CA ALA A 219 -15.39 -5.50 -3.67
C ALA A 219 -16.86 -5.34 -4.10
N SER A 220 -17.49 -4.25 -3.67
CA SER A 220 -18.92 -3.95 -3.86
C SER A 220 -19.34 -3.75 -5.32
N GLN A 221 -18.41 -3.33 -6.17
CA GLN A 221 -18.61 -3.19 -7.62
C GLN A 221 -18.60 -4.54 -8.36
N LEU A 222 -18.03 -5.59 -7.76
CA LEU A 222 -18.01 -6.93 -8.33
C LEU A 222 -19.27 -7.72 -7.94
N LYS A 223 -19.60 -8.77 -8.68
CA LYS A 223 -20.78 -9.62 -8.44
C LYS A 223 -20.42 -11.09 -8.48
N GLY A 224 -21.19 -11.90 -7.74
CA GLY A 224 -21.02 -13.36 -7.70
C GLY A 224 -19.63 -13.77 -7.24
N GLU A 225 -19.04 -14.74 -7.95
CA GLU A 225 -17.72 -15.29 -7.65
C GLU A 225 -16.62 -14.21 -7.60
N ASN A 226 -16.67 -13.24 -8.51
CA ASN A 226 -15.69 -12.14 -8.60
C ASN A 226 -15.67 -11.28 -7.34
N ARG A 227 -16.81 -11.12 -6.66
CA ARG A 227 -16.85 -10.42 -5.38
C ARG A 227 -16.30 -11.29 -4.27
N THR A 228 -16.76 -12.53 -4.17
CA THR A 228 -16.37 -13.42 -3.07
C THR A 228 -14.88 -13.77 -3.07
N MET A 229 -14.24 -13.79 -4.24
CA MET A 229 -12.81 -14.08 -4.38
C MET A 229 -11.89 -12.92 -3.92
N THR A 230 -12.46 -11.75 -3.59
CA THR A 230 -11.73 -10.58 -3.06
C THR A 230 -11.91 -10.38 -1.55
N ILE A 231 -12.62 -11.29 -0.88
CA ILE A 231 -12.84 -11.25 0.58
C ILE A 231 -11.54 -11.61 1.30
N HIS A 232 -11.16 -10.80 2.30
CA HIS A 232 -9.93 -10.95 3.08
C HIS A 232 -10.14 -11.75 4.38
N ASN A 233 -11.36 -11.77 4.92
CA ASN A 233 -11.68 -12.47 6.16
C ASN A 233 -11.40 -13.97 6.01
N GLY A 234 -10.59 -14.53 6.90
CA GLY A 234 -10.16 -15.93 6.87
C GLY A 234 -8.92 -16.19 6.00
N MET A 235 -8.37 -15.20 5.30
CA MET A 235 -7.24 -15.40 4.40
C MET A 235 -5.90 -15.45 5.14
N PHE A 236 -4.97 -16.20 4.54
CA PHE A 236 -3.58 -16.24 4.98
C PHE A 236 -2.80 -15.02 4.49
N PHE A 237 -1.73 -14.69 5.19
CA PHE A 237 -0.81 -13.64 4.75
C PHE A 237 0.10 -14.18 3.65
N SER A 238 0.39 -13.36 2.66
CA SER A 238 1.27 -13.68 1.53
C SER A 238 2.24 -12.52 1.27
N THR A 239 3.46 -12.84 0.86
CA THR A 239 4.49 -11.90 0.38
C THR A 239 5.03 -12.39 -0.96
N PHE A 240 5.80 -11.57 -1.68
CA PHE A 240 6.22 -11.90 -3.05
C PHE A 240 7.11 -13.14 -3.14
N ASP A 241 7.73 -13.52 -2.02
CA ASP A 241 8.58 -14.70 -1.81
C ASP A 241 7.86 -15.85 -1.08
N ARG A 242 6.58 -15.69 -0.72
CA ARG A 242 5.80 -16.68 0.03
C ARG A 242 4.31 -16.60 -0.31
N ASP A 243 3.92 -17.53 -1.17
CA ASP A 243 2.55 -17.69 -1.67
C ASP A 243 1.69 -18.50 -0.71
N ASN A 244 0.68 -17.86 -0.14
CA ASN A 244 -0.44 -18.49 0.56
C ASN A 244 -1.78 -17.88 0.09
N ASP A 245 -1.81 -17.30 -1.11
CA ASP A 245 -2.99 -16.61 -1.59
C ASP A 245 -4.05 -17.61 -2.10
N GLY A 246 -5.27 -17.13 -2.31
CA GLY A 246 -6.39 -17.93 -2.80
C GLY A 246 -6.35 -18.19 -4.30
N TRP A 247 -5.35 -17.68 -5.01
CA TRP A 247 -5.22 -17.82 -6.46
C TRP A 247 -4.42 -19.07 -6.82
N GLN A 248 -5.11 -20.20 -6.90
CA GLN A 248 -4.51 -21.44 -7.40
C GLN A 248 -4.20 -21.31 -8.91
N HIS A 249 -2.95 -21.01 -9.23
CA HIS A 249 -2.46 -20.91 -10.60
C HIS A 249 -1.23 -21.80 -10.80
N SER A 250 -1.07 -22.41 -11.99
CA SER A 250 0.04 -23.33 -12.28
C SER A 250 1.37 -22.63 -12.52
N ASP A 251 1.33 -21.36 -12.89
CA ASP A 251 2.51 -20.50 -13.06
C ASP A 251 2.87 -19.83 -11.72
N PRO A 252 4.04 -20.14 -11.13
CA PRO A 252 4.48 -19.55 -9.85
C PRO A 252 4.78 -18.05 -9.97
N ASN A 253 4.75 -17.46 -11.16
CA ASN A 253 4.89 -16.01 -11.32
C ASN A 253 3.56 -15.27 -11.18
N LYS A 254 2.43 -15.98 -11.26
CA LYS A 254 1.09 -15.41 -11.08
C LYS A 254 0.63 -15.58 -9.64
N GLN A 255 1.01 -14.61 -8.82
CA GLN A 255 0.72 -14.56 -7.40
C GLN A 255 0.34 -13.14 -7.06
N CYS A 256 -0.65 -12.96 -6.20
CA CYS A 256 -1.22 -11.65 -5.92
C CYS A 256 -0.18 -10.70 -5.30
N SER A 257 0.65 -11.20 -4.38
CA SER A 257 1.68 -10.35 -3.78
C SER A 257 2.77 -9.88 -4.77
N LYS A 258 3.04 -10.66 -5.84
CA LYS A 258 3.98 -10.25 -6.89
C LYS A 258 3.39 -9.14 -7.78
N GLU A 259 2.12 -9.27 -8.12
CA GLU A 259 1.42 -8.33 -8.99
C GLU A 259 1.02 -7.04 -8.23
N ASP A 260 0.46 -7.17 -7.03
CA ASP A 260 -0.11 -6.08 -6.22
C ASP A 260 0.87 -5.39 -5.26
N GLY A 261 2.13 -5.81 -5.28
CA GLY A 261 3.27 -5.01 -4.81
C GLY A 261 3.45 -4.87 -3.29
N GLY A 262 2.78 -5.70 -2.48
CA GLY A 262 2.83 -5.65 -1.02
C GLY A 262 2.70 -7.02 -0.36
N GLY A 263 2.86 -7.07 0.97
CA GLY A 263 2.50 -8.23 1.77
C GLY A 263 1.11 -8.01 2.38
N TRP A 264 0.19 -8.94 2.19
CA TRP A 264 -1.20 -8.77 2.64
C TRP A 264 -1.92 -10.10 2.80
N TRP A 265 -3.13 -10.04 3.38
CA TRP A 265 -4.09 -11.13 3.41
C TRP A 265 -4.78 -11.27 2.05
N TYR A 266 -4.01 -11.62 1.03
CA TYR A 266 -4.51 -11.80 -0.32
C TYR A 266 -5.35 -13.08 -0.43
N ASN A 267 -6.50 -12.97 -1.10
CA ASN A 267 -7.31 -14.10 -1.54
C ASN A 267 -6.98 -14.41 -2.99
N ARG A 268 -7.95 -14.38 -3.90
CA ARG A 268 -7.69 -14.17 -5.33
C ARG A 268 -7.49 -12.67 -5.56
N CYS A 269 -6.47 -12.19 -4.85
CA CYS A 269 -6.00 -10.83 -4.71
C CYS A 269 -6.79 -10.02 -3.69
N HIS A 270 -7.50 -8.95 -4.04
CA HIS A 270 -7.96 -8.03 -3.00
C HIS A 270 -9.21 -7.23 -3.32
N ALA A 271 -9.87 -6.76 -2.26
CA ALA A 271 -10.80 -5.63 -2.26
C ALA A 271 -10.18 -4.38 -1.61
N ALA A 272 -9.15 -4.58 -0.78
CA ALA A 272 -8.34 -3.53 -0.18
C ALA A 272 -6.86 -3.93 -0.22
N ASN A 273 -6.00 -2.99 -0.60
CA ASN A 273 -4.54 -3.17 -0.66
C ASN A 273 -3.78 -2.07 0.10
N PRO A 274 -3.88 -1.99 1.44
CA PRO A 274 -3.20 -0.93 2.23
C PRO A 274 -1.68 -0.91 2.09
N ASN A 275 -1.09 -2.06 1.77
CA ASN A 275 0.36 -2.28 1.67
C ASN A 275 0.89 -2.16 0.23
N GLY A 276 0.06 -1.72 -0.72
CA GLY A 276 0.46 -1.50 -2.10
C GLY A 276 1.42 -0.33 -2.30
N ARG A 277 1.71 -0.04 -3.57
CA ARG A 277 2.57 1.05 -4.01
C ARG A 277 1.90 2.41 -3.77
N TYR A 278 2.70 3.39 -3.36
CA TYR A 278 2.20 4.73 -3.08
C TYR A 278 2.21 5.58 -4.36
N TYR A 279 1.06 5.66 -5.05
CA TYR A 279 0.91 6.50 -6.24
C TYR A 279 0.56 7.94 -5.87
N TRP A 280 1.43 8.87 -6.25
CA TRP A 280 1.25 10.29 -5.97
C TRP A 280 0.10 10.88 -6.78
N GLY A 281 -0.78 11.66 -6.13
CA GLY A 281 -1.95 12.29 -6.77
C GLY A 281 -3.18 11.38 -6.91
N GLY A 282 -3.08 10.14 -6.45
CA GLY A 282 -4.21 9.23 -6.30
C GLY A 282 -4.52 8.43 -7.54
N TYR A 283 -4.96 9.08 -8.61
CA TYR A 283 -5.31 8.38 -9.84
C TYR A 283 -4.07 7.77 -10.52
N TYR A 284 -4.17 6.48 -10.85
CA TYR A 284 -3.18 5.75 -11.62
C TYR A 284 -3.89 4.81 -12.59
N THR A 285 -3.17 4.27 -13.57
CA THR A 285 -3.76 3.44 -14.63
C THR A 285 -2.97 2.15 -14.80
N TRP A 286 -3.57 1.17 -15.48
CA TRP A 286 -2.97 -0.13 -15.72
C TRP A 286 -1.60 -0.07 -16.42
N ASP A 287 -1.37 0.92 -17.28
CA ASP A 287 -0.09 1.13 -17.98
C ASP A 287 1.00 1.76 -17.09
N MET A 288 0.62 2.28 -15.91
CA MET A 288 1.53 2.75 -14.87
C MET A 288 1.87 1.66 -13.84
N ALA A 289 1.01 0.66 -13.69
CA ALA A 289 1.21 -0.46 -12.79
C ALA A 289 2.30 -1.39 -13.29
N LYS A 290 3.12 -1.93 -12.39
CA LYS A 290 4.28 -2.74 -12.80
C LYS A 290 3.86 -4.02 -13.54
N HIS A 291 2.73 -4.59 -13.14
CA HIS A 291 2.18 -5.84 -13.66
C HIS A 291 0.83 -5.66 -14.35
N GLY A 292 0.39 -4.42 -14.58
CA GLY A 292 -0.92 -4.14 -15.19
C GLY A 292 -2.11 -4.30 -14.24
N THR A 293 -1.88 -4.53 -12.95
CA THR A 293 -2.90 -4.71 -11.91
C THR A 293 -3.07 -3.45 -11.06
N ASP A 294 -4.03 -3.46 -10.15
CA ASP A 294 -4.34 -2.41 -9.19
C ASP A 294 -3.41 -2.45 -7.95
N ASP A 295 -2.11 -2.28 -8.19
CA ASP A 295 -1.04 -2.42 -7.20
C ASP A 295 -0.85 -1.21 -6.25
N GLY A 296 -1.81 -0.28 -6.19
CA GLY A 296 -1.76 0.94 -5.37
C GLY A 296 -2.22 0.76 -3.91
N VAL A 297 -2.22 1.85 -3.13
CA VAL A 297 -2.87 1.87 -1.79
C VAL A 297 -4.39 1.95 -1.96
N VAL A 298 -5.03 0.81 -2.25
CA VAL A 298 -6.41 0.76 -2.75
C VAL A 298 -7.43 0.42 -1.64
N TRP A 299 -8.61 1.03 -1.74
CA TRP A 299 -9.81 0.56 -1.07
C TRP A 299 -10.99 0.61 -2.06
N MET A 300 -11.25 -0.52 -2.71
CA MET A 300 -12.16 -0.62 -3.86
C MET A 300 -13.57 -0.11 -3.53
N ASN A 301 -14.06 -0.35 -2.31
CA ASN A 301 -15.39 0.03 -1.87
C ASN A 301 -15.59 1.54 -1.69
N TRP A 302 -14.53 2.34 -1.80
CA TRP A 302 -14.61 3.79 -1.69
C TRP A 302 -14.21 4.53 -2.97
N LYS A 303 -13.05 4.21 -3.58
CA LYS A 303 -12.52 4.93 -4.75
C LYS A 303 -12.18 4.03 -5.94
N ASP A 304 -12.72 2.81 -5.95
CA ASP A 304 -12.42 1.79 -6.97
C ASP A 304 -10.92 1.39 -6.99
N SER A 305 -10.53 0.62 -7.99
CA SER A 305 -9.25 -0.06 -8.14
C SER A 305 -8.10 0.89 -8.48
N TRP A 306 -8.41 1.96 -9.23
CA TRP A 306 -7.43 2.84 -9.88
C TRP A 306 -7.17 4.15 -9.11
N TYR A 307 -7.33 4.11 -7.78
CA TYR A 307 -7.09 5.24 -6.89
C TYR A 307 -6.28 4.82 -5.66
N SER A 308 -5.08 5.40 -5.50
CA SER A 308 -4.21 5.21 -4.35
C SER A 308 -4.48 6.27 -3.28
N MET A 309 -4.77 5.85 -2.06
CA MET A 309 -5.00 6.76 -0.94
C MET A 309 -3.75 7.58 -0.61
N LYS A 310 -3.97 8.82 -0.15
CA LYS A 310 -2.92 9.71 0.35
C LYS A 310 -2.52 9.32 1.76
N LYS A 311 -3.47 8.96 2.61
CA LYS A 311 -3.18 8.37 3.92
C LYS A 311 -3.96 7.09 4.12
N MET A 312 -3.33 6.13 4.81
CA MET A 312 -3.94 4.85 5.16
C MET A 312 -3.30 4.37 6.45
N SER A 313 -4.08 4.20 7.50
CA SER A 313 -3.60 3.69 8.79
C SER A 313 -4.46 2.55 9.29
N ILE A 314 -3.83 1.61 10.00
CA ILE A 314 -4.50 0.53 10.72
C ILE A 314 -4.07 0.64 12.18
N LYS A 315 -5.04 0.69 13.07
CA LYS A 315 -4.84 0.81 14.50
C LYS A 315 -5.65 -0.24 15.23
N ILE A 316 -5.16 -0.73 16.35
CA ILE A 316 -5.85 -1.71 17.18
C ILE A 316 -5.96 -1.23 18.62
N ARG A 317 -7.00 -1.70 19.30
CA ARG A 317 -7.26 -1.41 20.71
C ARG A 317 -7.97 -2.60 21.36
N PRO A 318 -7.74 -2.89 22.66
CA PRO A 318 -8.56 -3.85 23.38
C PRO A 318 -10.04 -3.48 23.34
N TYR A 319 -10.91 -4.45 23.06
CA TYR A 319 -12.35 -4.27 23.03
C TYR A 319 -12.98 -4.78 24.33
N PHE A 320 -13.79 -3.95 24.99
CA PHE A 320 -14.52 -4.28 26.20
C PHE A 320 -16.02 -4.25 25.90
N ASN A 321 -16.71 -5.38 26.14
CA ASN A 321 -18.17 -5.49 26.02
C ASN A 321 -18.91 -4.74 27.11
#